data_AF-A0A0D6KAZ6-F1
#
_entry.id   AF-A0A0D6KAZ6-F1
#
_cell.length_a   1.000
_cell.length_b   1.000
_cell.length_c   1.000
_cell.angle_alpha   90.00
_cell.angle_beta   90.00
_cell.angle_gamma   90.00
#
_symmetry.space_group_name_H-M   'P 1'
#
loop_
_entity.id
_entity.type
_entity.pdbx_description
1 polymer ?
#
loop_
_entity_poly.entity_id
_entity_poly.type
_entity_poly.pdbx_seq_one_letter_code
_entity_poly.pdbx_strand_id
1 'polypeptide(L)'
;MLTAKNTEPQQAVHYFMEGYYQEGTSRWSGQGAKKLGLSGAVDQQETFTNIVNGLSPDGSQHLAKRKLDSSQRRAATDLTFSAPKSVSLQALVGGDERLITAHQLAVQKTIKLIEERYSYTRVTTDAHRVATRTGNLVVAEFDHIETRELDPHLHTHAVVMNMTYLELGKRGELGQQGEKRSGGVGEALVAGEEEQSRRTEESLKSNSLSPPAPSASPAPPDLGSWYSLLNDEIFKNKKFLGMVYQNYLALEVEKLGYQVEPKNHGQFEIKGSSQSRISNH
;
A
#
# COMPACT_ATOMS: atom_id res chain seq x y z
N MET A 1 5.51 -15.20 -2.06
CA MET A 1 4.09 -14.89 -1.81
C MET A 1 4.02 -13.51 -1.17
N LEU A 2 2.91 -12.78 -1.32
CA LEU A 2 2.68 -11.52 -0.62
C LEU A 2 1.41 -11.61 0.23
N THR A 3 1.51 -11.32 1.52
CA THR A 3 0.37 -11.07 2.40
C THR A 3 0.30 -9.59 2.76
N ALA A 4 -0.86 -9.13 3.21
CA ALA A 4 -1.06 -7.74 3.62
C ALA A 4 -1.95 -7.67 4.85
N LYS A 5 -1.53 -6.90 5.87
CA LYS A 5 -2.28 -6.71 7.11
C LYS A 5 -2.15 -5.25 7.57
N ASN A 6 -3.27 -4.64 7.96
CA ASN A 6 -3.22 -3.35 8.65
C ASN A 6 -2.73 -3.56 10.09
N THR A 7 -1.91 -2.64 10.58
CA THR A 7 -1.41 -2.67 11.96
C THR A 7 -1.72 -1.37 12.69
N GLU A 8 -1.93 -1.48 14.00
CA GLU A 8 -2.12 -0.38 14.93
C GLU A 8 -0.77 0.07 15.52
N PRO A 9 -0.65 1.31 16.02
CA PRO A 9 0.65 1.86 16.40
C PRO A 9 1.36 1.05 17.48
N GLN A 10 0.65 0.69 18.56
CA GLN A 10 1.23 -0.08 19.66
C GLN A 10 1.64 -1.48 19.22
N GLN A 11 0.82 -2.12 18.37
CA GLN A 11 1.12 -3.45 17.84
C GLN A 11 2.34 -3.41 16.92
N ALA A 12 2.52 -2.37 16.11
CA ALA A 12 3.65 -2.25 15.19
C ALA A 12 5.00 -2.13 15.92
N VAL A 13 5.12 -1.30 16.95
CA VAL A 13 6.40 -1.11 17.66
C VAL A 13 6.84 -2.40 18.33
N HIS A 14 5.96 -2.99 19.15
CA HIS A 14 6.26 -4.24 19.84
C HIS A 14 6.58 -5.37 18.84
N TYR A 15 5.74 -5.53 17.82
CA TYR A 15 5.89 -6.62 16.85
C TYR A 15 7.20 -6.49 16.05
N PHE A 16 7.49 -5.33 15.47
CA PHE A 16 8.63 -5.17 14.55
C PHE A 16 9.97 -4.89 15.23
N MET A 17 9.99 -4.17 16.35
CA MET A 17 11.25 -3.86 17.04
C MET A 17 11.64 -4.93 18.05
N GLU A 18 10.70 -5.61 18.70
CA GLU A 18 11.05 -6.66 19.68
C GLU A 18 11.04 -8.06 19.07
N GLY A 19 10.17 -8.32 18.09
CA GLY A 19 10.04 -9.65 17.47
C GLY A 19 10.90 -9.87 16.22
N TYR A 20 11.28 -8.78 15.55
CA TYR A 20 11.81 -8.82 14.18
C TYR A 20 13.04 -7.94 13.96
N TYR A 21 13.45 -7.15 14.94
CA TYR A 21 14.71 -6.47 14.80
C TYR A 21 15.85 -7.45 15.01
N GLN A 22 16.68 -7.62 13.98
CA GLN A 22 18.02 -8.16 14.11
C GLN A 22 18.99 -7.13 13.54
N GLU A 23 20.14 -6.97 14.18
CA GLU A 23 21.12 -5.98 13.74
C GLU A 23 21.54 -6.28 12.30
N GLY A 24 21.45 -5.28 11.43
CA GLY A 24 21.78 -5.41 10.00
C GLY A 24 20.68 -5.98 9.10
N THR A 25 19.51 -6.39 9.63
CA THR A 25 18.42 -6.97 8.82
C THR A 25 17.29 -5.99 8.51
N SER A 26 17.38 -4.75 9.00
CA SER A 26 16.36 -3.72 8.78
C SER A 26 16.85 -2.59 7.87
N ARG A 27 15.91 -1.91 7.18
CA ARG A 27 16.22 -0.70 6.39
C ARG A 27 15.01 0.17 6.07
N TRP A 28 15.27 1.46 5.86
CA TRP A 28 14.30 2.41 5.31
C TRP A 28 14.29 2.40 3.78
N SER A 29 13.10 2.45 3.19
CA SER A 29 12.90 2.58 1.75
C SER A 29 11.72 3.50 1.36
N GLY A 30 11.70 3.89 0.08
CA GLY A 30 10.75 4.83 -0.49
C GLY A 30 11.23 6.28 -0.53
N GLN A 31 10.68 7.06 -1.46
CA GLN A 31 10.94 8.49 -1.62
C GLN A 31 10.40 9.32 -0.45
N GLY A 32 9.34 8.84 0.20
CA GLY A 32 8.81 9.48 1.40
C GLY A 32 9.80 9.36 2.57
N ALA A 33 10.43 8.20 2.73
CA ALA A 33 11.47 8.00 3.74
C ALA A 33 12.65 8.96 3.51
N LYS A 34 13.13 9.07 2.26
CA LYS A 34 14.18 10.03 1.88
C LYS A 34 13.81 11.47 2.19
N LYS A 35 12.55 11.87 1.96
CA LYS A 35 12.05 13.21 2.32
C LYS A 35 12.10 13.51 3.81
N LEU A 36 11.96 12.48 4.64
CA LEU A 36 12.10 12.59 6.09
C LEU A 36 13.57 12.44 6.56
N GLY A 37 14.53 12.32 5.64
CA GLY A 37 15.93 12.05 5.97
C GLY A 37 16.17 10.62 6.47
N LEU A 38 15.22 9.71 6.29
CA LEU A 38 15.32 8.31 6.70
C LEU A 38 16.00 7.51 5.58
N SER A 39 17.12 6.87 5.92
CA SER A 39 17.89 6.02 5.01
C SER A 39 18.73 5.03 5.80
N GLY A 40 19.23 3.98 5.15
CA GLY A 40 20.02 2.95 5.84
C GLY A 40 19.17 2.10 6.77
N ALA A 41 19.77 1.62 7.86
CA ALA A 41 19.14 0.73 8.82
C ALA A 41 18.01 1.41 9.61
N VAL A 42 17.06 0.63 10.13
CA VAL A 42 16.08 1.08 11.13
C VAL A 42 16.65 0.79 12.51
N ASP A 43 17.66 1.58 12.91
CA ASP A 43 18.48 1.37 14.12
C ASP A 43 17.94 2.11 15.36
N GLN A 44 17.18 3.18 15.16
CA GLN A 44 16.62 4.00 16.23
C GLN A 44 15.16 3.64 16.50
N GLN A 45 14.91 2.93 17.59
CA GLN A 45 13.55 2.55 18.03
C GLN A 45 12.64 3.77 18.23
N GLU A 46 13.16 4.87 18.77
CA GLU A 46 12.40 6.10 18.97
C GLU A 46 11.97 6.70 17.62
N THR A 47 12.88 6.79 16.65
CA THR A 47 12.57 7.24 15.30
C THR A 47 11.50 6.37 14.65
N PHE A 48 11.63 5.05 14.70
CA PHE A 48 10.60 4.15 14.18
C PHE A 48 9.24 4.35 14.88
N THR A 49 9.24 4.47 16.21
CA THR A 49 8.04 4.73 17.01
C THR A 49 7.38 6.05 16.63
N ASN A 50 8.16 7.10 16.44
CA ASN A 50 7.67 8.41 16.02
C ASN A 50 6.98 8.32 14.65
N ILE A 51 7.64 7.71 13.67
CA ILE A 51 7.09 7.56 12.31
C ILE A 51 5.81 6.71 12.32
N VAL A 52 5.78 5.59 13.04
CA VAL A 52 4.58 4.73 13.18
C VAL A 52 3.40 5.51 13.78
N ASN A 53 3.68 6.40 14.74
CA ASN A 53 2.68 7.30 15.34
C ASN A 53 2.37 8.53 14.46
N GLY A 54 2.97 8.62 13.27
CA GLY A 54 2.77 9.71 12.34
C GLY A 54 3.34 11.05 12.78
N LEU A 55 4.44 10.99 13.54
CA LEU A 55 5.26 12.12 13.90
C LEU A 55 6.45 12.25 12.93
N SER A 56 7.14 13.39 12.97
CA SER A 56 8.47 13.56 12.37
C SER A 56 9.49 12.64 13.03
N PRO A 57 10.64 12.35 12.39
CA PRO A 57 11.67 11.47 12.97
C PRO A 57 12.09 11.84 14.40
N ASP A 58 12.20 13.15 14.67
CA ASP A 58 12.55 13.74 15.97
C ASP A 58 11.36 13.89 16.93
N GLY A 59 10.16 13.45 16.54
CA GLY A 59 8.93 13.53 17.34
C GLY A 59 8.33 14.94 17.48
N SER A 60 8.96 15.97 16.93
CA SER A 60 8.59 17.37 17.18
C SER A 60 7.29 17.82 16.46
N GLN A 61 6.91 17.14 15.37
CA GLN A 61 5.77 17.53 14.54
C GLN A 61 4.84 16.35 14.25
N HIS A 62 3.53 16.60 14.30
CA HIS A 62 2.56 15.66 13.73
C HIS A 62 2.49 15.84 12.21
N LEU A 63 2.82 14.77 11.47
CA LEU A 63 2.77 14.78 10.01
C LEU A 63 1.33 14.63 9.50
N ALA A 64 0.47 13.90 10.22
CA ALA A 64 -0.94 13.80 9.85
C ALA A 64 -1.75 15.01 10.32
N LYS A 65 -2.43 15.70 9.39
CA LYS A 65 -3.28 16.87 9.70
C LYS A 65 -4.42 16.59 10.68
N ARG A 66 -5.01 15.38 10.62
CA ARG A 66 -6.08 14.99 11.53
C ARG A 66 -5.47 14.22 12.69
N LYS A 67 -5.50 14.82 13.89
CA LYS A 67 -5.32 14.09 15.15
C LYS A 67 -6.50 13.15 15.31
N LEU A 68 -6.33 11.91 14.88
CA LEU A 68 -7.21 10.81 15.25
C LEU A 68 -6.72 10.25 16.58
N ASP A 69 -7.64 9.75 17.41
CA ASP A 69 -7.25 8.95 18.57
C ASP A 69 -6.41 7.76 18.10
N SER A 70 -5.34 7.46 18.84
CA SER A 70 -4.39 6.39 18.57
C SER A 70 -5.08 5.04 18.34
N SER A 71 -6.18 4.78 19.07
CA SER A 71 -7.00 3.56 18.98
C SER A 71 -7.80 3.44 17.68
N GLN A 72 -7.99 4.55 16.95
CA GLN A 72 -8.80 4.60 15.72
C GLN A 72 -7.94 4.74 14.45
N ARG A 73 -6.61 4.75 14.61
CA ARG A 73 -5.69 5.06 13.52
C ARG A 73 -4.98 3.81 13.03
N ARG A 74 -5.15 3.49 11.74
CA ARG A 74 -4.20 2.61 11.04
C ARG A 74 -2.83 3.27 11.06
N ALA A 75 -1.84 2.62 11.67
CA ALA A 75 -0.47 3.11 11.72
C ALA A 75 0.27 2.79 10.42
N ALA A 76 0.15 1.55 9.97
CA ALA A 76 0.83 1.06 8.79
C ALA A 76 0.07 -0.10 8.14
N THR A 77 0.53 -0.49 6.95
CA THR A 77 0.19 -1.73 6.28
C THR A 77 1.45 -2.58 6.21
N ASP A 78 1.45 -3.72 6.88
CA ASP A 78 2.52 -4.70 6.75
C ASP A 78 2.30 -5.51 5.47
N LEU A 79 3.28 -5.45 4.57
CA LEU A 79 3.36 -6.28 3.38
C LEU A 79 4.45 -7.33 3.59
N THR A 80 4.06 -8.56 3.88
CA THR A 80 5.02 -9.65 4.10
C THR A 80 5.33 -10.37 2.79
N PHE A 81 6.57 -10.28 2.36
CA PHE A 81 7.11 -10.97 1.18
C PHE A 81 7.80 -12.25 1.60
N SER A 82 7.24 -13.40 1.24
CA SER A 82 7.82 -14.71 1.59
C SER A 82 8.43 -15.39 0.37
N ALA A 83 9.69 -15.78 0.44
CA ALA A 83 10.35 -16.53 -0.62
C ALA A 83 9.75 -17.94 -0.74
N PRO A 84 9.87 -18.60 -1.92
CA PRO A 84 9.61 -20.03 -2.04
C PRO A 84 10.42 -20.86 -1.05
N LYS A 85 9.91 -22.04 -0.67
CA LYS A 85 10.58 -22.86 0.36
C LYS A 85 11.94 -23.34 -0.12
N SER A 86 12.10 -23.71 -1.40
CA SER A 86 13.41 -24.07 -1.96
C SER A 86 14.43 -22.95 -1.85
N VAL A 87 14.04 -21.70 -2.15
CA VAL A 87 14.92 -20.53 -2.01
C VAL A 87 15.33 -20.35 -0.55
N SER A 88 14.38 -20.47 0.38
CA SER A 88 14.65 -20.37 1.81
C SER A 88 15.63 -21.45 2.30
N LEU A 89 15.42 -22.70 1.86
CA LEU A 89 16.31 -23.80 2.24
C LEU A 89 17.72 -23.63 1.68
N GLN A 90 17.85 -23.24 0.40
CA GLN A 90 19.17 -23.04 -0.21
C GLN A 90 19.91 -21.84 0.39
N ALA A 91 19.20 -20.78 0.73
CA ALA A 91 19.78 -19.61 1.39
C ALA A 91 20.25 -19.94 2.82
N LEU A 92 19.37 -20.52 3.64
CA LEU A 92 19.55 -20.60 5.09
C LEU A 92 20.20 -21.91 5.56
N VAL A 93 19.89 -23.03 4.89
CA VAL A 93 20.46 -24.35 5.20
C VAL A 93 21.63 -24.66 4.28
N GLY A 94 21.50 -24.31 3.00
CA GLY A 94 22.57 -24.43 2.00
C GLY A 94 23.66 -23.38 2.14
N GLY A 95 23.40 -22.28 2.87
CA GLY A 95 24.37 -21.22 3.15
C GLY A 95 24.67 -20.29 1.97
N ASP A 96 23.85 -20.29 0.90
CA ASP A 96 24.04 -19.36 -0.22
C ASP A 96 23.39 -18.01 0.05
N GLU A 97 24.12 -17.12 0.74
CA GLU A 97 23.67 -15.77 1.09
C GLU A 97 23.31 -14.90 -0.13
N ARG A 98 23.79 -15.25 -1.34
CA ARG A 98 23.42 -14.51 -2.56
C ARG A 98 21.92 -14.59 -2.84
N LEU A 99 21.26 -15.68 -2.40
CA LEU A 99 19.81 -15.81 -2.49
C LEU A 99 19.06 -14.87 -1.52
N ILE A 100 19.66 -14.52 -0.38
CA ILE A 100 19.14 -13.49 0.52
C ILE A 100 19.18 -12.13 -0.18
N THR A 101 20.30 -11.79 -0.82
CA THR A 101 20.41 -10.57 -1.62
C THR A 101 19.42 -10.55 -2.79
N ALA A 102 19.23 -11.68 -3.49
CA ALA A 102 18.25 -11.80 -4.56
C ALA A 102 16.81 -11.53 -4.07
N HIS A 103 16.46 -12.06 -2.90
CA HIS A 103 15.18 -11.78 -2.22
C HIS A 103 15.02 -10.30 -1.90
N GLN A 104 16.01 -9.68 -1.26
CA GLN A 104 15.99 -8.25 -0.94
C GLN A 104 15.81 -7.38 -2.20
N LEU A 105 16.52 -7.69 -3.28
CA LEU A 105 16.37 -6.98 -4.56
C LEU A 105 14.97 -7.12 -5.15
N ALA A 106 14.37 -8.31 -5.07
CA ALA A 106 13.00 -8.54 -5.53
C ALA A 106 11.96 -7.78 -4.69
N VAL A 107 12.15 -7.72 -3.37
CA VAL A 107 11.33 -6.91 -2.46
C VAL A 107 11.42 -5.43 -2.84
N GLN A 108 12.63 -4.88 -2.95
CA GLN A 108 12.85 -3.47 -3.30
C GLN A 108 12.23 -3.08 -4.65
N LYS A 109 12.40 -3.92 -5.68
CA LYS A 109 11.78 -3.69 -7.00
C LYS A 109 10.25 -3.69 -6.93
N THR A 110 9.69 -4.55 -6.08
CA THR A 110 8.24 -4.62 -5.91
C THR A 110 7.72 -3.42 -5.12
N ILE A 111 8.39 -3.02 -4.03
CA ILE A 111 8.07 -1.80 -3.27
C ILE A 111 8.12 -0.56 -4.17
N LYS A 112 9.13 -0.45 -5.02
CA LYS A 112 9.24 0.65 -6.00
C LYS A 112 8.03 0.68 -6.95
N LEU A 113 7.59 -0.46 -7.47
CA LEU A 113 6.40 -0.53 -8.30
C LEU A 113 5.13 -0.13 -7.51
N ILE A 114 5.02 -0.56 -6.25
CA ILE A 114 3.92 -0.17 -5.36
C ILE A 114 3.92 1.35 -5.15
N GLU A 115 5.08 1.93 -4.86
CA GLU A 115 5.26 3.37 -4.69
C GLU A 115 4.86 4.14 -5.95
N GLU A 116 5.28 3.70 -7.13
CA GLU A 116 5.01 4.39 -8.40
C GLU A 116 3.53 4.32 -8.81
N ARG A 117 2.84 3.21 -8.52
CA ARG A 117 1.51 2.94 -9.08
C ARG A 117 0.36 3.00 -8.08
N TYR A 118 0.63 2.81 -6.80
CA TYR A 118 -0.39 2.59 -5.76
C TYR A 118 -0.30 3.56 -4.58
N SER A 119 0.62 4.53 -4.60
CA SER A 119 0.67 5.58 -3.58
C SER A 119 -0.36 6.68 -3.85
N TYR A 120 -1.51 6.60 -3.18
CA TYR A 120 -2.59 7.58 -3.28
C TYR A 120 -2.91 8.20 -1.94
N THR A 121 -3.43 9.42 -1.97
CA THR A 121 -4.13 10.02 -0.83
C THR A 121 -5.48 10.56 -1.25
N ARG A 122 -6.35 10.90 -0.29
CA ARG A 122 -7.66 11.49 -0.54
C ARG A 122 -7.61 12.98 -0.28
N VAL A 123 -7.83 13.76 -1.34
CA VAL A 123 -7.89 15.21 -1.28
C VAL A 123 -9.34 15.64 -1.37
N THR A 124 -9.78 16.53 -0.48
CA THR A 124 -11.10 17.17 -0.61
C THR A 124 -10.95 18.40 -1.51
N THR A 125 -11.79 18.48 -2.53
CA THR A 125 -11.96 19.66 -3.40
C THR A 125 -13.35 20.24 -3.18
N ASP A 126 -13.63 21.45 -3.68
CA ASP A 126 -14.89 22.18 -3.47
C ASP A 126 -16.15 21.36 -3.78
N ALA A 127 -16.06 20.37 -4.68
CA ALA A 127 -17.18 19.53 -5.07
C ALA A 127 -17.09 18.07 -4.57
N HIS A 128 -15.89 17.47 -4.52
CA HIS A 128 -15.74 16.02 -4.26
C HIS A 128 -14.42 15.64 -3.58
N ARG A 129 -14.39 14.45 -2.97
CA ARG A 129 -13.15 13.81 -2.50
C ARG A 129 -12.51 12.99 -3.63
N VAL A 130 -11.35 13.42 -4.10
CA VAL A 130 -10.62 12.81 -5.21
C VAL A 130 -9.39 12.05 -4.71
N ALA A 131 -9.19 10.82 -5.21
CA ALA A 131 -7.96 10.08 -4.98
C ALA A 131 -6.84 10.67 -5.85
N THR A 132 -5.73 11.08 -5.24
CA THR A 132 -4.61 11.74 -5.91
C THR A 132 -3.34 10.95 -5.69
N ARG A 133 -2.63 10.62 -6.78
CA ARG A 133 -1.37 9.87 -6.71
C ARG A 133 -0.24 10.77 -6.20
N THR A 134 0.44 10.34 -5.15
CA THR A 134 1.52 11.10 -4.51
C THR A 134 2.89 10.70 -5.06
N GLY A 135 3.10 9.41 -5.37
CA GLY A 135 4.35 8.89 -5.93
C GLY A 135 5.45 8.70 -4.88
N ASN A 136 5.09 8.54 -3.61
CA ASN A 136 6.05 8.34 -2.52
C ASN A 136 5.46 7.56 -1.35
N LEU A 137 6.28 6.70 -0.74
CA LEU A 137 5.98 5.92 0.45
C LEU A 137 7.10 6.08 1.49
N VAL A 138 6.75 5.87 2.76
CA VAL A 138 7.70 5.64 3.84
C VAL A 138 7.56 4.18 4.23
N VAL A 139 8.62 3.39 4.05
CA VAL A 139 8.60 1.95 4.29
C VAL A 139 9.78 1.56 5.18
N ALA A 140 9.51 0.78 6.22
CA ALA A 140 10.53 0.09 7.00
C ALA A 140 10.50 -1.40 6.63
N GLU A 141 11.62 -1.93 6.17
CA GLU A 141 11.80 -3.34 5.84
C GLU A 141 12.53 -4.06 6.97
N PHE A 142 12.06 -5.25 7.34
CA PHE A 142 12.68 -6.14 8.32
C PHE A 142 12.78 -7.55 7.73
N ASP A 143 13.99 -8.06 7.53
CA ASP A 143 14.21 -9.42 7.03
C ASP A 143 14.23 -10.45 8.15
N HIS A 144 13.63 -11.61 7.85
CA HIS A 144 13.49 -12.76 8.73
C HIS A 144 13.82 -14.06 8.04
N ILE A 145 14.26 -15.01 8.87
CA ILE A 145 14.77 -16.30 8.42
C ILE A 145 14.02 -17.49 9.04
N GLU A 146 13.11 -17.29 10.00
CA GLU A 146 12.41 -18.37 10.71
C GLU A 146 10.88 -18.14 10.74
N THR A 147 10.10 -19.22 10.63
CA THR A 147 8.67 -19.18 10.98
C THR A 147 8.47 -19.21 12.49
N ARG A 148 7.22 -19.03 12.95
CA ARG A 148 6.85 -19.21 14.37
C ARG A 148 7.09 -20.64 14.88
N GLU A 149 7.14 -21.61 13.99
CA GLU A 149 7.41 -23.02 14.27
C GLU A 149 8.91 -23.33 14.17
N LEU A 150 9.77 -22.30 14.03
CA LEU A 150 11.22 -22.38 13.88
C LEU A 150 11.68 -23.05 12.56
N ASP A 151 10.80 -23.12 11.57
CA ASP A 151 11.18 -23.60 10.24
C ASP A 151 11.95 -22.52 9.47
N PRO A 152 13.04 -22.86 8.75
CA PRO A 152 13.75 -21.90 7.90
C PRO A 152 12.81 -21.33 6.82
N HIS A 153 12.54 -20.04 6.90
CA HIS A 153 11.69 -19.34 5.95
C HIS A 153 12.14 -17.90 5.77
N LEU A 154 12.74 -17.64 4.62
CA LEU A 154 13.19 -16.30 4.24
C LEU A 154 11.98 -15.44 3.87
N HIS A 155 11.76 -14.37 4.62
CA HIS A 155 10.71 -13.40 4.36
C HIS A 155 11.08 -11.99 4.82
N THR A 156 10.43 -10.98 4.25
CA THR A 156 10.61 -9.58 4.66
C THR A 156 9.26 -8.98 5.02
N HIS A 157 9.19 -8.35 6.20
CA HIS A 157 8.10 -7.46 6.58
C HIS A 157 8.39 -6.06 6.06
N ALA A 158 7.64 -5.61 5.04
CA ALA A 158 7.70 -4.23 4.55
C ALA A 158 6.54 -3.43 5.14
N VAL A 159 6.85 -2.71 6.21
CA VAL A 159 5.90 -1.90 6.98
C VAL A 159 5.70 -0.56 6.28
N VAL A 160 4.66 -0.48 5.45
CA VAL A 160 4.29 0.73 4.71
C VAL A 160 3.50 1.67 5.63
N MET A 161 4.13 2.77 6.02
CA MET A 161 3.54 3.73 6.94
C MET A 161 2.29 4.37 6.34
N ASN A 162 1.29 4.67 7.18
CA ASN A 162 0.06 5.34 6.76
C ASN A 162 0.26 6.85 6.55
N MET A 163 1.27 7.20 5.74
CA MET A 163 1.61 8.55 5.38
C MET A 163 2.20 8.62 3.97
N THR A 164 1.90 9.71 3.28
CA THR A 164 2.45 10.03 1.98
C THR A 164 2.40 11.54 1.76
N TYR A 165 3.36 12.08 1.01
CA TYR A 165 3.54 13.51 0.81
C TYR A 165 2.90 13.98 -0.49
N LEU A 166 2.03 14.99 -0.42
CA LEU A 166 1.43 15.62 -1.59
C LEU A 166 2.25 16.86 -1.98
N GLU A 167 2.99 16.80 -3.08
CA GLU A 167 3.85 17.89 -3.56
C GLU A 167 3.08 19.17 -3.97
N LEU A 168 3.75 20.32 -3.82
CA LEU A 168 3.32 21.59 -4.44
C LEU A 168 3.33 21.48 -5.97
N GLY A 169 2.13 21.48 -6.57
CA GLY A 169 1.93 21.49 -8.02
C GLY A 169 1.10 20.33 -8.57
N LYS A 170 0.88 19.25 -7.82
CA LYS A 170 0.02 18.13 -8.26
C LYS A 170 -1.47 18.41 -7.97
N ARG A 171 -2.00 19.47 -8.58
CA ARG A 171 -3.44 19.78 -8.54
C ARG A 171 -4.14 18.89 -9.57
N GLY A 172 -4.43 17.64 -9.19
CA GLY A 172 -5.32 16.73 -9.90
C GLY A 172 -5.02 16.52 -11.39
N GLU A 173 -4.27 15.46 -11.71
CA GLU A 173 -4.62 14.64 -12.87
C GLU A 173 -6.01 14.03 -12.57
N LEU A 174 -7.06 14.85 -12.71
CA LEU A 174 -8.44 14.41 -12.71
C LEU A 174 -8.57 13.43 -13.87
N GLY A 175 -8.81 12.16 -13.53
CA GLY A 175 -9.01 11.12 -14.51
C GLY A 175 -10.11 11.53 -15.50
N GLN A 176 -9.73 11.76 -16.75
CA GLN A 176 -10.64 11.51 -17.86
C GLN A 176 -10.82 10.00 -17.94
N GLN A 177 -11.85 9.49 -17.27
CA GLN A 177 -12.45 8.22 -17.64
C GLN A 177 -13.90 8.46 -18.01
N GLY A 178 -14.18 8.32 -19.31
CA GLY A 178 -15.49 7.98 -19.83
C GLY A 178 -16.39 9.13 -20.28
N GLU A 179 -15.96 9.95 -21.24
CA GLU A 179 -16.93 10.50 -22.18
C GLU A 179 -17.57 9.32 -22.93
N LYS A 180 -18.85 9.05 -22.63
CA LYS A 180 -19.67 8.16 -23.45
C LYS A 180 -19.74 8.74 -24.86
N ARG A 181 -18.95 8.18 -25.77
CA ARG A 181 -19.25 8.22 -27.19
C ARG A 181 -20.54 7.43 -27.40
N SER A 182 -21.63 8.13 -27.69
CA SER A 182 -22.73 7.57 -28.48
C SER A 182 -22.95 8.51 -29.66
N GLY A 183 -22.36 8.14 -30.79
CA GLY A 183 -22.67 8.73 -32.08
C GLY A 183 -24.13 8.50 -32.44
N GLY A 184 -24.69 9.46 -33.15
CA GLY A 184 -26.08 9.43 -33.59
C GLY A 184 -26.33 8.50 -34.77
N VAL A 185 -27.57 8.06 -34.84
CA VAL A 185 -28.45 7.86 -36.00
C VAL A 185 -29.84 8.14 -35.40
N GLY A 186 -30.69 9.08 -35.82
CA GLY A 186 -31.13 9.47 -37.15
C GLY A 186 -32.64 9.17 -37.24
N GLU A 187 -33.45 10.19 -37.55
CA GLU A 187 -34.89 10.18 -37.90
C GLU A 187 -35.92 10.08 -36.75
N ALA A 188 -37.14 10.63 -36.82
CA ALA A 188 -37.75 11.85 -37.37
C ALA A 188 -39.23 11.82 -36.89
N LEU A 189 -39.79 13.00 -36.56
CA LEU A 189 -41.21 13.39 -36.60
C LEU A 189 -42.31 12.46 -36.05
N VAL A 190 -43.12 12.95 -35.09
CA VAL A 190 -44.56 13.26 -35.26
C VAL A 190 -45.06 14.00 -33.99
N ALA A 191 -45.85 15.04 -34.21
CA ALA A 191 -46.55 15.85 -33.21
C ALA A 191 -47.91 15.25 -32.84
N GLY A 192 -48.44 15.56 -31.64
CA GLY A 192 -49.87 15.44 -31.35
C GLY A 192 -50.23 15.16 -29.88
N GLU A 193 -50.96 16.12 -29.29
CA GLU A 193 -52.10 15.95 -28.35
C GLU A 193 -51.83 15.54 -26.88
N GLU A 194 -52.07 16.47 -25.94
CA GLU A 194 -53.24 16.59 -25.03
C GLU A 194 -53.02 15.82 -23.70
N GLU A 195 -52.70 16.52 -22.61
CA GLU A 195 -53.66 17.11 -21.65
C GLU A 195 -54.45 16.04 -20.87
N GLN A 196 -53.98 15.72 -19.65
CA GLN A 196 -54.89 15.50 -18.52
C GLN A 196 -54.20 15.37 -17.16
N SER A 197 -54.91 15.93 -16.17
CA SER A 197 -54.89 15.58 -14.75
C SER A 197 -53.89 16.30 -13.84
N ARG A 198 -54.22 17.58 -13.62
CA ARG A 198 -54.26 18.18 -12.27
C ARG A 198 -55.09 17.30 -11.34
N ARG A 199 -54.52 16.90 -10.19
CA ARG A 199 -55.19 16.75 -8.88
C ARG A 199 -54.21 16.10 -7.90
N THR A 200 -53.55 16.93 -7.09
CA THR A 200 -53.38 16.80 -5.62
C THR A 200 -52.37 17.85 -5.12
N GLU A 201 -52.71 19.13 -5.28
CA GLU A 201 -52.15 20.20 -4.44
C GLU A 201 -53.22 20.59 -3.43
N GLU A 202 -53.29 19.90 -2.29
CA GLU A 202 -53.88 20.40 -1.04
C GLU A 202 -53.78 19.35 0.08
N SER A 203 -52.56 19.19 0.61
CA SER A 203 -52.29 18.77 1.99
C SER A 203 -50.78 18.76 2.17
N LEU A 204 -50.28 19.22 3.32
CA LEU A 204 -48.87 19.40 3.70
C LEU A 204 -48.32 20.83 3.52
N LYS A 205 -49.05 21.84 4.00
CA LYS A 205 -48.44 23.06 4.57
C LYS A 205 -48.34 22.90 6.09
N SER A 206 -47.27 22.25 6.58
CA SER A 206 -46.73 22.44 7.93
C SER A 206 -45.44 21.64 8.17
N ASN A 207 -44.32 22.11 7.60
CA ASN A 207 -43.01 22.05 8.25
C ASN A 207 -41.99 22.81 7.42
N SER A 208 -41.90 24.12 7.62
CA SER A 208 -40.77 24.92 7.13
C SER A 208 -39.58 24.70 8.07
N LEU A 209 -38.86 23.59 7.86
CA LEU A 209 -37.47 23.50 8.27
C LEU A 209 -36.65 24.26 7.23
N SER A 210 -36.03 25.37 7.64
CA SER A 210 -35.03 26.06 6.85
C SER A 210 -34.00 25.07 6.31
N PRO A 211 -33.55 25.18 5.05
CA PRO A 211 -32.45 24.36 4.58
C PRO A 211 -31.24 24.57 5.50
N PRO A 212 -30.51 23.51 5.87
CA PRO A 212 -29.27 23.69 6.61
C PRO A 212 -28.37 24.62 5.80
N ALA A 213 -27.76 25.60 6.47
CA ALA A 213 -26.79 26.50 5.86
C ALA A 213 -25.77 25.69 5.05
N PRO A 214 -25.31 26.17 3.88
CA PRO A 214 -24.29 25.46 3.11
C PRO A 214 -23.10 25.24 4.04
N SER A 215 -22.86 23.98 4.38
CA SER A 215 -21.68 23.56 5.13
C SER A 215 -20.48 24.11 4.39
N ALA A 216 -19.63 24.88 5.09
CA ALA A 216 -18.47 25.56 4.54
C ALA A 216 -17.81 24.74 3.43
N SER A 217 -17.65 25.34 2.25
CA SER A 217 -16.90 24.75 1.13
C SER A 217 -15.61 24.14 1.68
N PRO A 218 -15.31 22.87 1.36
CA PRO A 218 -14.17 22.21 1.96
C PRO A 218 -12.90 22.98 1.60
N ALA A 219 -12.07 23.27 2.61
CA ALA A 219 -10.81 23.97 2.39
C ALA A 219 -9.98 23.25 1.30
N PRO A 220 -9.32 24.01 0.39
CA PRO A 220 -8.53 23.43 -0.68
C PRO A 220 -7.42 22.52 -0.14
N PRO A 221 -6.91 21.55 -0.93
CA PRO A 221 -5.74 20.78 -0.56
C PRO A 221 -4.61 21.69 -0.13
N ASP A 222 -4.00 21.35 1.00
CA ASP A 222 -2.76 21.97 1.41
C ASP A 222 -1.62 21.24 0.71
N LEU A 223 -1.11 21.86 -0.33
CA LEU A 223 0.00 21.31 -1.09
C LEU A 223 1.28 21.45 -0.27
N GLY A 224 2.20 20.50 -0.42
CA GLY A 224 3.40 20.43 0.42
C GLY A 224 3.17 19.83 1.80
N SER A 225 2.10 19.05 1.97
CA SER A 225 1.72 18.44 3.25
C SER A 225 1.73 16.91 3.20
N TRP A 226 1.87 16.31 4.38
CA TRP A 226 1.68 14.89 4.59
C TRP A 226 0.20 14.56 4.78
N TYR A 227 -0.22 13.46 4.17
CA TYR A 227 -1.57 12.93 4.24
C TYR A 227 -1.55 11.43 4.54
N SER A 228 -2.68 10.88 4.99
CA SER A 228 -2.83 9.42 5.11
C SER A 228 -2.78 8.75 3.73
N LEU A 229 -2.10 7.61 3.67
CA LEU A 229 -2.04 6.76 2.49
C LEU A 229 -3.38 6.04 2.30
N LEU A 230 -3.88 5.98 1.08
CA LEU A 230 -4.95 5.05 0.68
C LEU A 230 -4.31 3.72 0.29
N ASN A 231 -4.70 2.63 0.93
CA ASN A 231 -4.14 1.30 0.68
C ASN A 231 -5.14 0.33 0.03
N ASP A 232 -6.37 0.76 -0.25
CA ASP A 232 -7.42 -0.09 -0.84
C ASP A 232 -6.94 -0.75 -2.14
N GLU A 233 -6.27 0.02 -3.00
CA GLU A 233 -5.73 -0.50 -4.26
C GLU A 233 -4.57 -1.47 -4.05
N ILE A 234 -3.77 -1.32 -2.99
CA ILE A 234 -2.74 -2.30 -2.62
C ILE A 234 -3.40 -3.62 -2.22
N PHE A 235 -4.44 -3.58 -1.39
CA PHE A 235 -5.17 -4.78 -0.96
C PHE A 235 -5.87 -5.48 -2.12
N LYS A 236 -6.55 -4.73 -3.00
CA LYS A 236 -7.20 -5.26 -4.19
C LYS A 236 -6.22 -5.95 -5.14
N ASN A 237 -5.01 -5.41 -5.27
CA ASN A 237 -3.98 -5.91 -6.18
C ASN A 237 -2.92 -6.80 -5.51
N LYS A 238 -3.08 -7.15 -4.23
CA LYS A 238 -2.16 -7.98 -3.43
C LYS A 238 -1.65 -9.22 -4.18
N LYS A 239 -2.56 -9.96 -4.82
CA LYS A 239 -2.21 -11.20 -5.54
C LYS A 239 -1.29 -10.91 -6.74
N PHE A 240 -1.61 -9.86 -7.50
CA PHE A 240 -0.80 -9.40 -8.62
C PHE A 240 0.58 -8.92 -8.15
N LEU A 241 0.63 -8.11 -7.10
CA LEU A 241 1.89 -7.63 -6.52
C LEU A 241 2.76 -8.79 -6.00
N GLY A 242 2.13 -9.84 -5.43
CA GLY A 242 2.81 -11.07 -5.07
C GLY A 242 3.41 -11.82 -6.26
N MET A 243 2.73 -11.84 -7.41
CA MET A 243 3.28 -12.42 -8.65
C MET A 243 4.44 -11.58 -9.21
N VAL A 244 4.36 -10.25 -9.13
CA VAL A 244 5.45 -9.35 -9.52
C VAL A 244 6.71 -9.65 -8.70
N TYR A 245 6.56 -9.79 -7.38
CA TYR A 245 7.66 -10.19 -6.50
C TYR A 245 8.23 -11.57 -6.89
N GLN A 246 7.38 -12.58 -7.09
CA GLN A 246 7.85 -13.92 -7.49
C GLN A 246 8.61 -13.89 -8.81
N ASN A 247 8.16 -13.10 -9.78
CA ASN A 247 8.83 -12.94 -11.06
C ASN A 247 10.20 -12.26 -10.91
N TYR A 248 10.29 -11.18 -10.14
CA TYR A 248 11.59 -10.55 -9.88
C TYR A 248 12.56 -11.50 -9.18
N LEU A 249 12.08 -12.25 -8.19
CA LEU A 249 12.92 -13.21 -7.48
C LEU A 249 13.39 -14.34 -8.39
N ALA A 250 12.50 -14.91 -9.21
CA ALA A 250 12.87 -15.95 -10.17
C ALA A 250 14.01 -15.49 -11.08
N LEU A 251 13.91 -14.28 -11.63
CA LEU A 251 14.94 -13.70 -12.49
C LEU A 251 16.27 -13.48 -11.76
N GLU A 252 16.25 -13.03 -10.50
CA GLU A 252 17.49 -12.89 -9.73
C GLU A 252 18.11 -14.25 -9.38
N VAL A 253 17.29 -15.26 -9.06
CA VAL A 253 17.72 -16.64 -8.79
C VAL A 253 18.34 -17.28 -10.02
N GLU A 254 17.75 -17.09 -11.21
CA GLU A 254 18.30 -17.58 -12.48
C GLU A 254 19.66 -16.95 -12.81
N LYS A 255 19.85 -15.65 -12.53
CA LYS A 255 21.15 -14.98 -12.72
C LYS A 255 22.26 -15.57 -11.84
N LEU A 256 21.91 -16.16 -10.70
CA LEU A 256 22.85 -16.85 -9.82
C LEU A 256 23.21 -18.27 -10.32
N GLY A 257 22.59 -18.73 -11.42
CA GLY A 257 22.86 -20.01 -12.07
C GLY A 257 21.90 -21.14 -11.67
N TYR A 258 20.88 -20.85 -10.87
CA TYR A 258 19.85 -21.83 -10.53
C TYR A 258 18.85 -22.01 -11.68
N GLN A 259 18.41 -23.25 -11.92
CA GLN A 259 17.24 -23.50 -12.75
C GLN A 259 15.99 -23.41 -11.88
N VAL A 260 14.95 -22.72 -12.37
CA VAL A 260 13.66 -22.62 -11.69
C VAL A 260 12.58 -23.43 -12.41
N GLU A 261 11.66 -24.00 -11.64
CA GLU A 261 10.48 -24.69 -12.15
C GLU A 261 9.23 -23.88 -11.77
N PRO A 262 8.38 -23.52 -12.74
CA PRO A 262 7.13 -22.85 -12.43
C PRO A 262 6.20 -23.75 -11.61
N LYS A 263 5.46 -23.14 -10.70
CA LYS A 263 4.38 -23.75 -9.92
C LYS A 263 3.07 -23.00 -10.18
N ASN A 264 1.99 -23.50 -9.60
CA ASN A 264 0.68 -22.89 -9.74
C ASN A 264 0.67 -21.43 -9.25
N HIS A 265 -0.24 -20.63 -9.80
CA HIS A 265 -0.48 -19.24 -9.40
C HIS A 265 0.75 -18.31 -9.49
N GLY A 266 1.65 -18.56 -10.44
CA GLY A 266 2.82 -17.70 -10.70
C GLY A 266 3.92 -17.83 -9.64
N GLN A 267 3.93 -18.91 -8.87
CA GLN A 267 5.04 -19.27 -7.98
C GLN A 267 6.09 -20.09 -8.74
N PHE A 268 7.23 -20.33 -8.12
CA PHE A 268 8.29 -21.19 -8.65
C PHE A 268 9.03 -21.88 -7.51
N GLU A 269 9.79 -22.93 -7.83
CA GLU A 269 10.77 -23.54 -6.92
C GLU A 269 12.10 -23.74 -7.68
N ILE A 270 13.23 -23.77 -6.97
CA ILE A 270 14.53 -24.17 -7.55
C ILE A 270 14.47 -25.66 -7.91
N LYS A 271 14.90 -26.01 -9.13
CA LYS A 271 14.93 -27.39 -9.62
C LYS A 271 15.87 -28.26 -8.79
N GLY A 272 15.48 -29.50 -8.53
CA GLY A 272 16.29 -30.45 -7.76
C GLY A 272 16.22 -30.27 -6.24
N SER A 273 15.51 -29.26 -5.75
CA SER A 273 15.10 -29.17 -4.34
C SER A 273 14.16 -30.35 -4.05
N SER A 274 14.59 -31.31 -3.24
CA SER A 274 13.80 -32.53 -2.97
C SER A 274 12.43 -32.15 -2.41
N GLN A 275 11.35 -32.43 -3.16
CA GLN A 275 9.97 -32.17 -2.73
C GLN A 275 9.62 -32.89 -1.41
N SER A 276 10.29 -34.01 -1.08
CA SER A 276 10.11 -34.75 0.18
C SER A 276 10.51 -33.97 1.44
N ARG A 277 11.25 -32.86 1.32
CA ARG A 277 11.57 -31.94 2.43
C ARG A 277 10.71 -30.67 2.46
N ILE A 278 9.86 -30.47 1.45
CA ILE A 278 9.07 -29.25 1.26
C ILE A 278 7.60 -29.46 1.68
N SER A 279 7.16 -30.71 1.87
CA SER A 279 5.76 -31.07 2.10
C SER A 279 5.47 -31.84 3.40
N ASN A 280 6.26 -31.63 4.45
CA ASN A 280 5.82 -32.01 5.80
C ASN A 280 5.53 -30.71 6.56
N HIS A 281 4.23 -30.53 6.85
CA HIS A 281 3.56 -29.43 7.55
C HIS A 281 2.89 -28.37 6.65
#